data_AF-A0A3B9ZSU4-F1
#
_entry.id   AF-A0A3B9ZSU4-F1
#
_cell.length_a   1.000
_cell.length_b   1.000
_cell.length_c   1.000
_cell.angle_alpha   90.00
_cell.angle_beta   90.00
_cell.angle_gamma   90.00
#
_symmetry.space_group_name_H-M   'P 1'
#
loop_
_entity.id
_entity.type
_entity.pdbx_description
1 polymer ?
#
loop_
_entity_poly.entity_id
_entity_poly.type
_entity_poly.pdbx_seq_one_letter_code
_entity_poly.pdbx_strand_id
1 'polypeptide(L)'
;MFRLILIVGMLFCFNAHAQMAPKHEFRGVWVATVNNIDWPSKPGLTTDQQKKEVLDILNMHVKNGMNAIIMQIRPASDALYQSDLEPWSRYLTGTPGKAPSPFYD
;
A
#
# COMPACT_ATOMS: atom_id res chain seq x y z
N MET A 1 14.66 -22.87 -51.09
CA MET A 1 13.63 -21.92 -50.61
C MET A 1 13.18 -22.23 -49.19
N PHE A 2 12.68 -23.44 -48.87
CA PHE A 2 12.29 -23.85 -47.51
C PHE A 2 13.39 -23.72 -46.44
N ARG A 3 14.64 -24.06 -46.76
CA ARG A 3 15.79 -23.90 -45.83
C ARG A 3 16.10 -22.44 -45.47
N LEU A 4 15.80 -21.49 -46.36
CA LEU A 4 16.05 -20.06 -46.11
C LEU A 4 14.97 -19.45 -45.20
N ILE A 5 13.72 -19.88 -45.36
CA ILE A 5 12.58 -19.48 -44.52
C ILE A 5 12.77 -19.97 -43.07
N LEU A 6 13.31 -21.19 -42.88
CA LEU A 6 13.64 -21.73 -41.56
C LEU A 6 14.75 -20.93 -40.84
N ILE A 7 15.77 -20.47 -41.57
CA ILE A 7 16.88 -19.68 -40.99
C ILE A 7 16.40 -18.27 -40.62
N VAL A 8 15.59 -17.64 -41.47
CA VAL A 8 14.99 -16.32 -41.17
C VAL A 8 14.01 -16.39 -40.00
N GLY A 9 13.24 -17.48 -39.88
CA GLY A 9 12.36 -17.73 -38.74
C GLY A 9 13.12 -17.92 -37.41
N MET A 10 14.26 -18.63 -37.42
CA MET A 10 15.11 -18.79 -36.24
C MET A 10 15.75 -17.48 -35.77
N LEU A 11 16.13 -16.57 -36.69
CA LEU A 11 16.69 -15.26 -36.34
C LEU A 11 15.67 -14.33 -35.66
N PHE A 12 14.37 -14.50 -35.92
CA PHE A 12 13.32 -13.73 -35.25
C PHE A 12 13.04 -14.18 -33.81
N CYS A 13 13.37 -15.42 -33.44
CA CYS A 13 13.19 -15.93 -32.08
C CYS A 13 14.25 -15.43 -31.08
N PHE A 14 15.37 -14.85 -31.53
CA PHE A 14 16.45 -14.38 -30.66
C PHE A 14 16.24 -12.97 -30.08
N ASN A 15 15.18 -12.26 -30.48
CA ASN A 15 14.88 -10.91 -29.96
C ASN A 15 13.91 -10.90 -28.77
N ALA A 16 13.73 -12.04 -28.09
CA ALA A 16 13.03 -12.08 -26.81
C ALA A 16 13.97 -11.57 -25.70
N HIS A 17 14.10 -10.25 -25.56
CA HIS A 17 14.74 -9.66 -24.40
C HIS A 17 13.81 -9.81 -23.20
N ALA A 18 14.15 -10.68 -22.26
CA ALA A 18 13.49 -10.69 -20.96
C ALA A 18 13.72 -9.33 -20.28
N GLN A 19 12.67 -8.78 -19.65
CA GLN A 19 12.81 -7.57 -18.86
C GLN A 19 13.85 -7.81 -17.76
N MET A 20 14.84 -6.93 -17.63
CA MET A 20 15.76 -6.99 -16.50
C MET A 20 14.95 -6.86 -15.22
N ALA A 21 14.96 -7.92 -14.40
CA ALA A 21 14.32 -7.87 -13.10
C ALA A 21 15.02 -6.81 -12.23
N PRO A 22 14.27 -6.04 -11.42
CA PRO A 22 14.87 -5.12 -10.46
C PRO A 22 15.87 -5.84 -9.54
N LYS A 23 16.95 -5.14 -9.14
CA LYS A 23 17.96 -5.68 -8.21
C LYS A 23 17.35 -6.18 -6.89
N HIS A 24 16.23 -5.60 -6.48
CA HIS A 24 15.47 -6.00 -5.29
C HIS A 24 14.03 -6.31 -5.68
N GLU A 25 13.56 -7.49 -5.28
CA GLU A 25 12.14 -7.85 -5.39
C GLU A 25 11.28 -6.94 -4.51
N PHE A 26 10.18 -6.44 -5.05
CA PHE A 26 9.17 -5.69 -4.31
C PHE A 26 8.18 -6.65 -3.63
N ARG A 27 8.15 -6.65 -2.30
CA ARG A 27 7.24 -7.46 -1.48
C ARG A 27 6.39 -6.51 -0.64
N GLY A 28 5.40 -5.94 -1.32
CA GLY A 28 4.47 -4.98 -0.75
C GLY A 28 3.20 -5.64 -0.23
N VAL A 29 2.61 -5.03 0.80
CA VAL A 29 1.27 -5.34 1.28
C VAL A 29 0.42 -4.08 1.28
N TRP A 30 -0.87 -4.21 0.96
CA TRP A 30 -1.85 -3.14 1.09
C TRP A 30 -2.43 -3.12 2.51
N VAL A 31 -2.54 -1.93 3.11
CA VAL A 31 -3.22 -1.70 4.39
C VAL A 31 -4.38 -0.75 4.14
N ALA A 32 -5.59 -1.29 4.10
CA ALA A 32 -6.83 -0.59 3.85
C ALA A 32 -7.39 0.05 5.13
N THR A 33 -7.82 1.30 4.97
CA THR A 33 -8.40 2.10 6.06
C THR A 33 -9.89 2.32 5.88
N VAL A 34 -10.38 2.17 4.63
CA VAL A 34 -11.82 2.16 4.34
C VAL A 34 -12.50 1.08 5.18
N ASN A 35 -13.58 1.47 5.85
CA ASN A 35 -14.36 0.62 6.74
C ASN A 35 -13.54 -0.07 7.84
N ASN A 36 -12.37 0.48 8.20
CA ASN A 36 -11.51 -0.09 9.23
C ASN A 36 -11.12 -1.55 8.94
N ILE A 37 -10.96 -1.93 7.65
CA ILE A 37 -10.64 -3.31 7.24
C ILE A 37 -9.34 -3.79 7.89
N ASP A 38 -8.27 -3.01 7.76
CA ASP A 38 -6.96 -3.35 8.34
C ASP A 38 -6.58 -2.39 9.47
N TRP A 39 -6.77 -1.08 9.28
CA TRP A 39 -6.37 -0.08 10.29
C TRP A 39 -7.16 1.25 10.22
N PRO A 40 -7.43 1.93 11.36
CA PRO A 40 -7.35 1.37 12.71
C PRO A 40 -8.43 0.29 12.89
N SER A 41 -8.30 -0.57 13.88
CA SER A 41 -9.21 -1.72 14.08
C SER A 41 -10.68 -1.32 14.28
N LYS A 42 -10.91 -0.09 14.73
CA LYS A 42 -12.22 0.57 14.82
C LYS A 42 -12.04 2.09 14.93
N PRO A 43 -13.08 2.88 14.64
CA PRO A 43 -13.05 4.32 14.90
C PRO A 43 -13.04 4.63 16.41
N GLY A 44 -12.50 5.80 16.76
CA GLY A 44 -12.56 6.35 18.12
C GLY A 44 -11.47 5.83 19.08
N LEU A 45 -10.52 5.06 18.58
CA LEU A 45 -9.30 4.72 19.33
C LEU A 45 -8.49 5.98 19.64
N THR A 46 -7.77 5.96 20.77
CA THR A 46 -6.79 7.03 21.06
C THR A 46 -5.66 6.99 20.04
N THR A 47 -4.97 8.11 19.83
CA THR A 47 -3.82 8.15 18.92
C THR A 47 -2.72 7.16 19.32
N ASP A 48 -2.51 6.92 20.61
CA ASP A 48 -1.56 5.91 21.08
C ASP A 48 -1.97 4.48 20.71
N GLN A 49 -3.27 4.15 20.81
CA GLN A 49 -3.78 2.85 20.36
C GLN A 49 -3.60 2.69 18.86
N GLN A 50 -3.92 3.73 18.09
CA GLN A 50 -3.76 3.72 16.63
C GLN A 50 -2.29 3.54 16.23
N LYS A 51 -1.36 4.28 16.86
CA LYS A 51 0.09 4.11 16.64
C LYS A 51 0.54 2.70 16.97
N LYS A 52 0.11 2.16 18.11
CA LYS A 52 0.42 0.79 18.50
C LYS A 52 -0.05 -0.22 17.45
N GLU A 53 -1.27 -0.07 16.95
CA GLU A 53 -1.81 -0.96 15.91
C GLU A 53 -1.01 -0.87 14.61
N VAL A 54 -0.62 0.33 14.16
CA VAL A 54 0.28 0.47 12.99
C VAL A 54 1.58 -0.28 13.24
N LEU A 55 2.23 -0.07 14.39
CA LEU A 55 3.49 -0.74 14.72
C LEU A 55 3.34 -2.26 14.74
N ASP A 56 2.23 -2.78 15.26
CA ASP A 56 1.96 -4.22 15.28
C ASP A 56 1.82 -4.77 13.85
N ILE A 57 1.13 -4.05 12.94
CA ILE A 57 1.04 -4.38 11.50
C ILE A 57 2.42 -4.36 10.84
N LEU A 58 3.21 -3.30 11.06
CA LEU A 58 4.56 -3.18 10.52
C LEU A 58 5.45 -4.36 10.97
N ASN A 59 5.46 -4.65 12.27
CA ASN A 59 6.25 -5.73 12.85
C ASN A 59 5.83 -7.11 12.33
N MET A 60 4.53 -7.33 12.12
CA MET A 60 4.02 -8.55 11.51
C MET A 60 4.54 -8.72 10.08
N HIS A 61 4.49 -7.66 9.26
CA HIS A 61 4.93 -7.74 7.88
C HIS A 61 6.45 -7.86 7.72
N VAL A 62 7.22 -7.27 8.63
CA VAL A 62 8.67 -7.53 8.73
C VAL A 62 8.94 -9.02 9.00
N LYS A 63 8.23 -9.64 9.95
CA LYS A 63 8.36 -11.08 10.24
C LYS A 63 7.97 -11.97 9.04
N ASN A 64 7.02 -11.50 8.22
CA ASN A 64 6.59 -12.20 7.01
C ASN A 64 7.50 -11.91 5.80
N GLY A 65 8.59 -11.17 5.97
CA GLY A 65 9.57 -10.90 4.92
C GLY A 65 9.18 -9.80 3.93
N MET A 66 8.10 -9.05 4.19
CA MET A 66 7.71 -7.91 3.36
C MET A 66 8.69 -6.74 3.54
N ASN A 67 8.84 -5.93 2.49
CA ASN A 67 9.74 -4.78 2.48
C ASN A 67 9.04 -3.45 2.18
N ALA A 68 7.72 -3.46 1.96
CA ALA A 68 6.95 -2.26 1.71
C ALA A 68 5.52 -2.38 2.25
N ILE A 69 4.98 -1.26 2.73
CA ILE A 69 3.58 -1.08 3.08
C ILE A 69 3.00 -0.03 2.15
N ILE A 70 1.83 -0.31 1.58
CA ILE A 70 1.04 0.65 0.81
C ILE A 70 -0.19 0.98 1.67
N MET A 71 -0.13 2.11 2.36
CA MET A 71 -1.17 2.53 3.30
C MET A 71 -2.20 3.44 2.60
N GLN A 72 -3.49 3.12 2.77
CA GLN A 72 -4.58 3.92 2.22
C GLN A 72 -4.81 5.19 3.04
N ILE A 73 -4.16 6.29 2.67
CA ILE A 73 -4.28 7.59 3.38
C ILE A 73 -5.50 8.44 2.98
N ARG A 74 -6.17 8.09 1.87
CA ARG A 74 -7.35 8.79 1.34
C ARG A 74 -8.44 7.79 0.90
N PRO A 75 -9.24 7.24 1.83
CA PRO A 75 -10.17 6.16 1.53
C PRO A 75 -11.49 6.59 0.89
N ALA A 76 -12.03 7.78 1.22
CA ALA A 76 -13.41 8.14 0.85
C ALA A 76 -13.64 9.66 0.70
N SER A 77 -12.80 10.35 -0.10
CA SER A 77 -12.79 11.84 -0.19
C SER A 77 -12.58 12.50 1.17
N ASP A 78 -11.65 11.91 1.91
CA ASP A 78 -11.21 12.31 3.23
C ASP A 78 -9.72 11.97 3.37
N ALA A 79 -9.09 12.43 4.46
CA ALA A 79 -7.66 12.29 4.70
C ALA A 79 -7.37 11.75 6.10
N LEU A 80 -6.35 10.89 6.21
CA LEU A 80 -5.80 10.41 7.48
C LEU A 80 -4.60 11.26 7.95
N TYR A 81 -4.54 12.50 7.49
CA TYR A 81 -3.53 13.51 7.83
C TYR A 81 -4.18 14.89 7.81
N GLN A 82 -3.54 15.87 8.43
CA GLN A 82 -4.02 17.25 8.40
C GLN A 82 -3.94 17.81 6.97
N SER A 83 -5.08 18.21 6.42
CA SER A 83 -5.19 18.76 5.08
C SER A 83 -6.08 19.99 5.07
N ASP A 84 -5.73 20.97 4.24
CA ASP A 84 -6.57 22.14 3.95
C ASP A 84 -7.57 21.86 2.81
N LEU A 85 -7.45 20.71 2.14
CA LEU A 85 -8.25 20.33 0.97
C LEU A 85 -9.34 19.32 1.31
N GLU A 86 -9.04 18.36 2.19
CA GLU A 86 -9.91 17.22 2.49
C GLU A 86 -10.22 17.16 3.98
N PRO A 87 -11.44 16.75 4.38
CA PRO A 87 -11.78 16.60 5.78
C PRO A 87 -11.03 15.40 6.41
N TRP A 88 -10.86 15.43 7.72
CA TRP A 88 -10.39 14.26 8.46
C TRP A 88 -11.28 13.04 8.24
N SER A 89 -10.64 11.89 8.06
CA SER A 89 -11.35 10.65 7.79
C SER A 89 -12.20 10.19 8.95
N ARG A 90 -13.44 9.83 8.63
CA ARG A 90 -14.39 9.22 9.58
C ARG A 90 -13.87 7.90 10.15
N TYR A 91 -12.93 7.23 9.49
CA TYR A 91 -12.38 5.95 9.94
C TYR A 91 -11.43 6.10 11.14
N LEU A 92 -10.96 7.32 11.45
CA LEU A 92 -10.18 7.59 12.65
C LEU A 92 -11.05 7.81 13.89
N THR A 93 -12.07 8.66 13.78
CA THR A 93 -12.84 9.14 14.94
C THR A 93 -14.30 8.69 14.97
N GLY A 94 -14.80 8.13 13.87
CA GLY A 94 -16.22 7.83 13.66
C GLY A 94 -17.03 9.05 13.17
N THR A 95 -16.44 10.25 13.20
CA THR A 95 -17.10 11.50 12.79
C THR A 95 -16.33 12.14 11.63
N PRO A 96 -16.94 12.34 10.44
CA PRO A 96 -16.30 13.03 9.33
C PRO A 96 -15.80 14.43 9.73
N GLY A 97 -14.59 14.80 9.31
CA GLY A 97 -14.00 16.12 9.57
C GLY A 97 -13.44 16.32 10.98
N LYS A 98 -13.65 15.38 11.91
CA LYS A 98 -13.12 15.48 13.27
C LYS A 98 -11.70 14.89 13.37
N ALA A 99 -10.76 15.73 13.79
CA ALA A 99 -9.38 15.31 14.06
C ALA A 99 -9.29 14.33 15.25
N PRO A 100 -8.29 13.42 15.25
CA PRO A 100 -7.95 12.62 16.43
C PRO A 100 -7.57 13.48 17.64
N SER A 101 -7.83 12.96 18.84
CA SER A 101 -7.46 13.59 20.12
C SER A 101 -6.91 12.52 21.09
N PRO A 102 -5.74 12.72 21.71
CA PRO A 102 -4.77 13.79 21.46
C PRO A 102 -4.37 13.86 19.97
N PHE A 103 -3.83 15.00 19.51
CA PHE A 103 -3.35 15.10 18.14
C PHE A 103 -2.19 14.10 17.91
N TYR A 104 -1.90 13.74 16.65
CA TYR A 104 -0.66 13.01 16.36
C TYR A 104 0.54 13.91 16.68
N ASP A 105 1.56 13.35 17.32
CA ASP A 105 2.80 14.01 17.70
C ASP A 105 3.87 13.93 16.60
#